data_AF-A0A5C4J1F9-F1
#
_entry.id   AF-A0A5C4J1F9-F1
#
_cell.length_a   1.000
_cell.length_b   1.000
_cell.length_c   1.000
_cell.angle_alpha   90.00
_cell.angle_beta   90.00
_cell.angle_gamma   90.00
#
_symmetry.space_group_name_H-M   'P 1'
#
loop_
_entity.id
_entity.type
_entity.pdbx_description
1 polymer ?
#
loop_
_entity_poly.entity_id
_entity_poly.type
_entity_poly.pdbx_seq_one_letter_code
_entity_poly.pdbx_strand_id
1 'polypeptide(L)'
;MNLDGVLAAAASAIVRMPEDEFAVSLARLQEEFRRQRYDDIACARHAAFVDSLELDRAAYELGRRHDADGNLGEAARWYRIAARSDHADAALCLGRTLDLLADRCAATGPYSVQREELHLITEAAQAYAEAYAAGYTEAADRIDEMLAAFTRRQRLPGPGRPRPEAEPDAASCAHVRDFVPANGVLSDEEIQELSRHAAQCMSCLEDFVDLVRAAASAIPTGAVADPFASAR
;
A
#
# COMPACT_ATOMS: atom_id res chain seq x y z
N MET A 1 55.20 -3.38 10.89
CA MET A 1 55.23 -2.04 10.27
C MET A 1 54.52 -1.09 11.22
N ASN A 2 55.17 -0.04 11.71
CA ASN A 2 54.57 0.90 12.66
C ASN A 2 53.75 1.94 11.89
N LEU A 3 52.46 2.07 12.19
CA LEU A 3 51.54 2.99 11.53
C LEU A 3 52.06 4.44 11.58
N ASP A 4 52.64 4.83 12.72
CA ASP A 4 53.19 6.18 12.92
C ASP A 4 54.37 6.47 11.98
N GLY A 5 55.20 5.45 11.72
CA GLY A 5 56.31 5.56 10.78
C GLY A 5 55.86 5.69 9.32
N VAL A 6 54.77 5.01 8.96
CA VAL A 6 54.16 5.11 7.61
C VAL A 6 53.53 6.48 7.42
N LEU A 7 52.81 6.99 8.42
CA LEU A 7 52.20 8.32 8.39
C LEU A 7 53.25 9.43 8.31
N ALA A 8 54.35 9.34 9.08
CA ALA A 8 55.44 10.30 9.02
C ALA A 8 56.16 10.33 7.66
N ALA A 9 56.34 9.15 7.04
CA ALA A 9 56.94 9.04 5.71
C ALA A 9 56.01 9.63 4.63
N ALA A 10 54.70 9.37 4.71
CA ALA A 10 53.71 9.93 3.80
C ALA A 10 53.65 11.48 3.91
N ALA A 11 53.64 12.02 5.14
CA ALA A 11 53.67 13.47 5.37
C ALA A 11 54.93 14.11 4.76
N SER A 12 56.09 13.47 4.92
CA SER A 12 57.35 13.94 4.33
C SER A 12 57.36 13.91 2.81
N ALA A 13 56.68 12.93 2.19
CA ALA A 13 56.54 12.83 0.75
C ALA A 13 55.61 13.94 0.20
N ILE A 14 54.50 14.21 0.88
CA ILE A 14 53.54 15.27 0.52
C ILE A 14 54.22 16.65 0.56
N VAL A 15 55.03 16.93 1.58
CA VAL A 15 55.74 18.21 1.74
C VAL A 15 56.75 18.47 0.61
N ARG A 16 57.27 17.42 -0.04
CA ARG A 16 58.27 17.53 -1.11
C ARG A 16 57.67 17.58 -2.51
N MET A 17 56.35 17.45 -2.63
CA MET A 17 55.67 17.34 -3.92
C MET A 17 55.38 18.73 -4.50
N PRO A 18 55.56 18.94 -5.82
CA PRO A 18 55.15 20.17 -6.50
C PRO A 18 53.65 20.48 -6.31
N GLU A 19 53.27 21.75 -6.27
CA GLU A 19 51.88 22.17 -6.00
C GLU A 19 50.88 21.66 -7.06
N ASP A 20 51.30 21.60 -8.32
CA ASP A 20 50.50 21.10 -9.44
C ASP A 20 50.28 19.58 -9.36
N GLU A 21 51.34 18.83 -9.04
CA GLU A 21 51.26 17.38 -8.81
C GLU A 21 50.43 17.05 -7.56
N PHE A 22 50.54 17.86 -6.50
CA PHE A 22 49.70 17.76 -5.31
C PHE A 22 48.23 18.01 -5.63
N ALA A 23 47.90 19.05 -6.41
CA ALA A 23 46.53 19.37 -6.77
C ALA A 23 45.87 18.26 -7.59
N VAL A 24 46.58 17.68 -8.58
CA VAL A 24 46.09 16.55 -9.38
C VAL A 24 45.89 15.31 -8.51
N SER A 25 46.85 15.01 -7.63
CA SER A 25 46.78 13.86 -6.73
C SER A 25 45.64 13.97 -5.72
N LEU A 26 45.43 15.17 -5.15
CA LEU A 26 44.32 15.45 -4.25
C LEU A 26 42.96 15.34 -4.96
N ALA A 27 42.83 15.91 -6.16
CA ALA A 27 41.60 15.82 -6.94
C ALA A 27 41.23 14.37 -7.27
N ARG A 28 42.22 13.54 -7.63
CA ARG A 28 42.03 12.10 -7.86
C ARG A 28 41.56 11.38 -6.59
N LEU A 29 42.20 11.65 -5.45
CA LEU A 29 41.85 11.03 -4.18
C LEU A 29 40.44 11.44 -3.70
N GLN A 30 40.05 12.71 -3.92
CA GLN A 30 38.70 13.20 -3.65
C GLN A 30 37.64 12.57 -4.56
N GLU A 31 37.96 12.30 -5.82
CA GLU A 31 37.08 11.58 -6.74
C GLU A 31 36.93 10.11 -6.33
N GLU A 32 38.02 9.42 -6.02
CA GLU A 32 37.99 8.03 -5.53
C GLU A 32 37.19 7.92 -4.21
N PHE A 33 37.39 8.85 -3.27
CA PHE A 33 36.62 8.88 -2.02
C PHE A 33 35.12 9.15 -2.27
N ARG A 34 34.78 10.05 -3.21
CA ARG A 34 33.37 10.29 -3.58
C ARG A 34 32.73 9.05 -4.19
N ARG A 35 33.44 8.30 -5.02
CA ARG A 35 32.98 7.03 -5.60
C ARG A 35 32.75 5.97 -4.54
N GLN A 36 33.74 5.71 -3.69
CA GLN A 36 33.60 4.76 -2.58
C GLN A 36 32.42 5.10 -1.67
N ARG A 37 32.27 6.38 -1.31
CA ARG A 37 31.13 6.82 -0.49
C ARG A 37 29.79 6.62 -1.19
N TYR A 38 29.73 6.80 -2.51
CA TYR A 38 28.52 6.53 -3.29
C TYR A 38 28.19 5.04 -3.32
N ASP A 39 29.21 4.18 -3.49
CA ASP A 39 29.07 2.73 -3.49
C ASP A 39 28.60 2.23 -2.11
N ASP A 40 29.16 2.75 -1.01
CA ASP A 40 28.72 2.42 0.36
C ASP A 40 27.26 2.81 0.60
N ILE A 41 26.84 3.99 0.13
CA ILE A 41 25.44 4.44 0.21
C ILE A 41 24.54 3.52 -0.61
N ALA A 42 24.96 3.11 -1.80
CA ALA A 42 24.20 2.21 -2.65
C ALA A 42 24.04 0.82 -2.00
N CYS A 43 25.12 0.28 -1.43
CA CYS A 43 25.09 -0.98 -0.67
C CYS A 43 24.19 -0.88 0.56
N ALA A 44 24.27 0.20 1.34
CA ALA A 44 23.43 0.40 2.52
C ALA A 44 21.94 0.51 2.16
N ARG A 45 21.61 1.20 1.05
CA ARG A 45 20.22 1.28 0.55
C ARG A 45 19.71 -0.08 0.10
N HIS A 46 20.52 -0.85 -0.62
CA HIS A 46 20.15 -2.19 -1.05
C HIS A 46 19.94 -3.12 0.15
N ALA A 47 20.83 -3.10 1.14
CA ALA A 47 20.68 -3.87 2.38
C ALA A 47 19.40 -3.49 3.12
N ALA A 48 19.13 -2.19 3.32
CA ALA A 48 17.89 -1.74 3.97
C ALA A 48 16.62 -2.14 3.21
N PHE A 49 16.67 -2.18 1.88
CA PHE A 49 15.56 -2.68 1.06
C PHE A 49 15.33 -4.18 1.28
N VAL A 50 16.40 -4.99 1.28
CA VAL A 50 16.31 -6.43 1.56
C VAL A 50 15.80 -6.68 2.99
N ASP A 51 16.34 -5.98 3.98
CA ASP A 51 15.90 -6.06 5.37
C ASP A 51 14.42 -5.71 5.53
N SER A 52 13.91 -4.74 4.76
CA SER A 52 12.49 -4.41 4.73
C SER A 52 11.64 -5.58 4.24
N LEU A 53 12.03 -6.23 3.13
CA LEU A 53 11.31 -7.39 2.60
C LEU A 53 11.26 -8.57 3.58
N GLU A 54 12.34 -8.79 4.33
CA GLU A 54 12.37 -9.80 5.39
C GLU A 54 11.40 -9.47 6.52
N LEU A 55 11.28 -8.19 6.87
CA LEU A 55 10.37 -7.70 7.90
C LEU A 55 8.90 -7.87 7.47
N ASP A 56 8.60 -7.64 6.20
CA ASP A 56 7.27 -7.80 5.62
C ASP A 56 6.83 -9.27 5.64
N ARG A 57 7.72 -10.17 5.22
CA ARG A 57 7.49 -11.61 5.26
C ARG A 57 7.32 -12.10 6.71
N ALA A 58 8.15 -11.65 7.63
CA ALA A 58 8.04 -12.01 9.05
C ALA A 58 6.70 -11.54 9.64
N ALA A 59 6.26 -10.32 9.30
CA ALA A 59 4.96 -9.81 9.69
C ALA A 59 3.81 -10.64 9.10
N TYR A 60 3.89 -11.03 7.83
CA TYR A 60 2.90 -11.91 7.20
C TYR A 60 2.80 -13.27 7.91
N GLU A 61 3.95 -13.92 8.18
CA GLU A 61 3.98 -15.21 8.87
C GLU A 61 3.41 -15.13 10.29
N LEU A 62 3.66 -14.02 10.99
CA LEU A 62 3.10 -13.80 12.33
C LEU A 62 1.58 -13.54 12.28
N GLY A 63 1.11 -12.77 11.30
CA GLY A 63 -0.32 -12.57 11.03
C GLY A 63 -1.04 -13.90 10.79
N ARG A 64 -0.44 -14.78 9.98
CA ARG A 64 -0.98 -16.13 9.72
C ARG A 64 -1.10 -17.00 10.96
N ARG A 65 -0.14 -16.91 11.88
CA ARG A 65 -0.20 -17.67 13.16
C ARG A 65 -1.34 -17.16 14.02
N HIS A 66 -1.47 -15.84 14.19
CA HIS A 66 -2.56 -15.24 14.96
C HIS A 66 -3.94 -15.52 14.35
N ASP A 67 -4.05 -15.52 13.02
CA ASP A 67 -5.27 -15.87 12.30
C ASP A 67 -5.67 -17.33 12.54
N ALA A 68 -4.70 -18.26 12.47
CA ALA A 68 -4.90 -19.67 12.80
C ALA A 68 -5.31 -19.89 14.27
N ASP A 69 -4.82 -19.04 15.19
CA ASP A 69 -5.21 -19.04 16.60
C ASP A 69 -6.57 -18.36 16.85
N GLY A 70 -7.22 -17.81 15.81
CA GLY A 70 -8.50 -17.10 15.89
C GLY A 70 -8.41 -15.69 16.48
N ASN A 71 -7.19 -15.19 16.72
CA ASN A 71 -6.92 -13.85 17.21
C ASN A 71 -6.88 -12.84 16.06
N LEU A 72 -8.06 -12.55 15.52
CA LEU A 72 -8.23 -11.68 14.34
C LEU A 72 -7.68 -10.26 14.56
N GLY A 73 -7.71 -9.73 15.80
CA GLY A 73 -7.20 -8.40 16.10
C GLY A 73 -5.68 -8.29 15.91
N GLU A 74 -4.93 -9.25 16.48
CA GLU A 74 -3.48 -9.33 16.25
C GLU A 74 -3.16 -9.70 14.80
N ALA A 75 -3.92 -10.61 14.19
CA ALA A 75 -3.75 -10.97 12.79
C ALA A 75 -3.84 -9.73 11.88
N ALA A 76 -4.89 -8.91 12.03
CA ALA A 76 -5.05 -7.67 11.28
C ALA A 76 -3.91 -6.68 11.54
N ARG A 77 -3.43 -6.58 12.78
CA ARG A 77 -2.27 -5.72 13.12
C ARG A 77 -1.02 -6.12 12.34
N TRP A 78 -0.71 -7.41 12.24
CA TRP A 78 0.47 -7.89 11.54
C TRP A 78 0.31 -7.86 10.02
N TYR A 79 -0.88 -8.19 9.50
CA TYR A 79 -1.14 -8.07 8.07
C TYR A 79 -1.08 -6.63 7.58
N ARG A 80 -1.48 -5.62 8.38
CA ARG A 80 -1.26 -4.19 8.04
C ARG A 80 0.21 -3.86 7.83
N ILE A 81 1.11 -4.42 8.64
CA ILE A 81 2.55 -4.16 8.50
C ILE A 81 3.05 -4.75 7.19
N ALA A 82 2.67 -6.00 6.88
CA ALA A 82 3.07 -6.66 5.65
C ALA A 82 2.46 -6.02 4.39
N ALA A 83 1.16 -5.66 4.42
CA ALA A 83 0.46 -5.06 3.29
C ALA A 83 1.01 -3.68 2.91
N ARG A 84 1.51 -2.89 3.88
CA ARG A 84 2.11 -1.55 3.62
C ARG A 84 3.35 -1.59 2.72
N SER A 85 3.99 -2.73 2.60
CA SER A 85 5.16 -2.94 1.75
C SER A 85 4.82 -3.70 0.47
N ASP A 86 3.57 -3.59 0.02
CA ASP A 86 3.07 -4.16 -1.25
C ASP A 86 3.04 -5.70 -1.27
N HIS A 87 2.96 -6.32 -0.08
CA HIS A 87 2.79 -7.77 0.03
C HIS A 87 1.35 -8.16 -0.29
N ALA A 88 1.06 -8.44 -1.55
CA ALA A 88 -0.28 -8.70 -2.07
C ALA A 88 -1.07 -9.80 -1.33
N ASP A 89 -0.42 -10.94 -1.00
CA ASP A 89 -1.05 -11.99 -0.16
C ASP A 89 -1.49 -11.46 1.21
N ALA A 90 -0.71 -10.54 1.80
CA ALA A 90 -1.03 -9.94 3.08
C ALA A 90 -2.22 -8.99 2.97
N ALA A 91 -2.35 -8.24 1.87
CA ALA A 91 -3.50 -7.39 1.60
C ALA A 91 -4.80 -8.22 1.49
N LEU A 92 -4.75 -9.36 0.78
CA LEU A 92 -5.89 -10.28 0.70
C LEU A 92 -6.26 -10.87 2.07
N CYS A 93 -5.27 -11.31 2.84
CA CYS A 93 -5.48 -11.81 4.20
C CYS A 93 -6.01 -10.72 5.15
N LEU A 94 -5.54 -9.49 5.02
CA LEU A 94 -6.01 -8.34 5.78
C LEU A 94 -7.48 -8.07 5.50
N GLY A 95 -7.88 -8.01 4.23
CA GLY A 95 -9.28 -7.81 3.82
C GLY A 95 -10.20 -8.87 4.43
N ARG A 96 -9.83 -10.15 4.36
CA ARG A 96 -10.59 -11.26 4.96
C ARG A 96 -10.69 -11.14 6.48
N THR A 97 -9.59 -10.78 7.14
CA THR A 97 -9.55 -10.66 8.60
C THR A 97 -10.42 -9.50 9.09
N LEU A 98 -10.37 -8.37 8.39
CA LEU A 98 -11.15 -7.17 8.72
C LEU A 98 -12.65 -7.37 8.45
N ASP A 99 -13.02 -8.06 7.37
CA ASP A 99 -14.41 -8.45 7.09
C ASP A 99 -14.99 -9.32 8.22
N LEU A 100 -14.23 -10.33 8.67
CA LEU A 100 -14.61 -11.16 9.82
C LEU A 100 -14.70 -10.36 11.13
N LEU A 101 -13.82 -9.39 11.34
CA LEU A 101 -13.89 -8.48 12.48
C LEU A 101 -15.14 -7.59 12.41
N ALA A 102 -15.48 -7.06 11.23
CA ALA A 102 -16.66 -6.26 11.02
C ALA A 102 -17.94 -7.06 11.32
N ASP A 103 -17.99 -8.33 10.91
CA ASP A 103 -19.08 -9.24 11.23
C ASP A 103 -19.21 -9.52 12.74
N ARG A 104 -18.08 -9.70 13.44
CA ARG A 104 -18.08 -9.86 14.91
C ARG A 104 -18.55 -8.58 15.61
N CYS A 105 -18.09 -7.42 15.15
CA CYS A 105 -18.53 -6.11 15.63
C CYS A 105 -20.05 -5.97 15.47
N ALA A 106 -20.57 -6.22 14.26
CA ALA A 106 -21.99 -6.14 13.97
C ALA A 106 -22.85 -7.05 14.87
N ALA A 107 -22.33 -8.24 15.21
CA ALA A 107 -23.01 -9.19 16.10
C ALA A 107 -23.12 -8.71 17.55
N THR A 108 -22.28 -7.77 18.01
CA THR A 108 -22.21 -7.34 19.42
C THR A 108 -23.12 -6.16 19.81
N GLY A 109 -23.49 -5.25 18.90
CA GLY A 109 -24.41 -4.08 19.11
C GLY A 109 -24.02 -3.09 20.25
N PRO A 110 -24.69 -1.92 20.46
CA PRO A 110 -25.39 -0.97 19.56
C PRO A 110 -24.54 0.29 19.20
N TYR A 111 -25.04 1.16 18.29
CA TYR A 111 -24.64 2.53 17.82
C TYR A 111 -23.15 2.94 17.73
N SER A 112 -22.31 2.72 18.75
CA SER A 112 -20.86 2.96 18.69
C SER A 112 -20.16 1.98 17.76
N VAL A 113 -20.72 0.78 17.62
CA VAL A 113 -20.18 -0.30 16.79
C VAL A 113 -20.41 -0.08 15.30
N GLN A 114 -21.32 0.83 14.90
CA GLN A 114 -21.53 1.14 13.47
C GLN A 114 -20.39 1.96 12.86
N ARG A 115 -19.75 2.84 13.64
CA ARG A 115 -18.58 3.59 13.17
C ARG A 115 -17.35 2.69 13.09
N GLU A 116 -17.21 1.78 14.04
CA GLU A 116 -16.13 0.80 14.07
C GLU A 116 -16.30 -0.25 12.96
N GLU A 117 -17.50 -0.80 12.77
CA GLU A 117 -17.84 -1.66 11.64
C GLU A 117 -17.59 -0.96 10.31
N LEU A 118 -18.07 0.27 10.12
CA LEU A 118 -17.80 1.03 8.90
C LEU A 118 -16.30 1.23 8.69
N HIS A 119 -15.53 1.53 9.74
CA HIS A 119 -14.08 1.66 9.61
C HIS A 119 -13.42 0.36 9.15
N LEU A 120 -13.81 -0.78 9.74
CA LEU A 120 -13.31 -2.10 9.36
C LEU A 120 -13.70 -2.47 7.91
N ILE A 121 -14.95 -2.20 7.50
CA ILE A 121 -15.44 -2.45 6.14
C ILE A 121 -14.68 -1.58 5.12
N THR A 122 -14.45 -0.30 5.42
CA THR A 122 -13.69 0.59 4.54
C THR A 122 -12.24 0.14 4.42
N GLU A 123 -11.59 -0.21 5.54
CA GLU A 123 -10.22 -0.71 5.52
C GLU A 123 -10.11 -2.06 4.79
N ALA A 124 -11.10 -2.95 4.96
CA ALA A 124 -11.17 -4.22 4.23
C ALA A 124 -11.32 -4.00 2.73
N ALA A 125 -12.17 -3.05 2.31
CA ALA A 125 -12.35 -2.71 0.90
C ALA A 125 -11.05 -2.20 0.27
N GLN A 126 -10.29 -1.37 0.99
CA GLN A 126 -8.99 -0.90 0.54
C GLN A 126 -8.00 -2.08 0.38
N ALA A 127 -7.90 -2.94 1.39
CA ALA A 127 -6.99 -4.09 1.35
C ALA A 127 -7.34 -5.06 0.21
N TYR A 128 -8.63 -5.28 -0.06
CA TYR A 128 -9.07 -6.05 -1.22
C TYR A 128 -8.78 -5.36 -2.55
N ALA A 129 -8.91 -4.04 -2.64
CA ALA A 129 -8.56 -3.30 -3.85
C ALA A 129 -7.05 -3.38 -4.15
N GLU A 130 -6.20 -3.28 -3.12
CA GLU A 130 -4.75 -3.49 -3.24
C GLU A 130 -4.43 -4.92 -3.72
N ALA A 131 -5.08 -5.94 -3.14
CA ALA A 131 -4.92 -7.32 -3.59
C ALA A 131 -5.40 -7.50 -5.05
N TYR A 132 -6.51 -6.87 -5.43
CA TYR A 132 -7.01 -6.91 -6.81
C TYR A 132 -6.02 -6.29 -7.80
N ALA A 133 -5.44 -5.13 -7.47
CA ALA A 133 -4.42 -4.47 -8.29
C ALA A 133 -3.17 -5.36 -8.48
N ALA A 134 -2.84 -6.17 -7.49
CA ALA A 134 -1.76 -7.16 -7.58
C ALA A 134 -2.14 -8.48 -8.30
N GLY A 135 -3.37 -8.60 -8.80
CA GLY A 135 -3.82 -9.74 -9.63
C GLY A 135 -4.74 -10.75 -8.94
N TYR A 136 -5.13 -10.52 -7.68
CA TYR A 136 -6.10 -11.37 -6.98
C TYR A 136 -7.52 -10.98 -7.38
N THR A 137 -7.97 -11.47 -8.53
CA THR A 137 -9.30 -11.14 -9.07
C THR A 137 -10.45 -11.51 -8.14
N GLU A 138 -10.28 -12.56 -7.31
CA GLU A 138 -11.25 -12.96 -6.28
C GLU A 138 -11.51 -11.87 -5.23
N ALA A 139 -10.63 -10.89 -5.08
CA ALA A 139 -10.81 -9.80 -4.14
C ALA A 139 -11.98 -8.87 -4.54
N ALA A 140 -12.28 -8.75 -5.85
CA ALA A 140 -13.44 -7.98 -6.32
C ALA A 140 -14.76 -8.62 -5.84
N ASP A 141 -14.89 -9.94 -5.98
CA ASP A 141 -16.07 -10.67 -5.51
C ASP A 141 -16.25 -10.52 -3.98
N ARG A 142 -15.13 -10.53 -3.23
CA ARG A 142 -15.16 -10.31 -1.78
C ARG A 142 -15.62 -8.91 -1.39
N ILE A 143 -15.24 -7.89 -2.14
CA ILE A 143 -15.73 -6.52 -1.92
C ILE A 143 -17.25 -6.49 -2.09
N ASP A 144 -17.77 -7.06 -3.18
CA ASP A 144 -19.20 -7.08 -3.46
C ASP A 144 -19.99 -7.84 -2.39
N GLU A 145 -19.52 -9.01 -1.97
CA GLU A 145 -20.13 -9.81 -0.91
C GLU A 145 -20.19 -9.05 0.42
N MET A 146 -19.05 -8.46 0.82
CA MET A 146 -18.90 -7.69 2.05
C MET A 146 -19.80 -6.45 2.06
N LEU A 147 -19.77 -5.64 1.00
CA LEU A 147 -20.59 -4.43 0.89
C LEU A 147 -22.09 -4.79 0.87
N ALA A 148 -22.48 -5.84 0.13
CA ALA A 148 -23.87 -6.29 0.13
C ALA A 148 -24.31 -6.75 1.53
N ALA A 149 -23.46 -7.44 2.28
CA ALA A 149 -23.74 -7.83 3.66
C ALA A 149 -23.88 -6.62 4.59
N PHE A 150 -23.01 -5.63 4.46
CA PHE A 150 -23.08 -4.39 5.23
C PHE A 150 -24.36 -3.58 4.92
N THR A 151 -24.70 -3.38 3.64
CA THR A 151 -25.91 -2.67 3.23
C THR A 151 -27.18 -3.37 3.72
N ARG A 152 -27.22 -4.72 3.67
CA ARG A 152 -28.34 -5.49 4.24
C ARG A 152 -28.52 -5.22 5.73
N ARG A 153 -27.42 -5.19 6.49
CA ARG A 153 -27.43 -4.88 7.93
C ARG A 153 -27.92 -3.47 8.21
N GLN A 154 -27.51 -2.49 7.40
CA GLN A 154 -27.97 -1.10 7.56
C GLN A 154 -29.45 -0.88 7.21
N ARG A 155 -29.99 -1.63 6.24
CA ARG A 155 -31.40 -1.49 5.80
C ARG A 155 -32.39 -2.18 6.73
N LEU A 156 -31.96 -3.11 7.57
CA LEU A 156 -32.82 -3.76 8.56
C LEU A 156 -33.21 -2.73 9.64
N PRO A 157 -34.50 -2.41 9.82
CA PRO A 157 -34.91 -1.60 10.94
C PRO A 157 -34.65 -2.41 12.21
N GLY A 158 -33.77 -1.91 13.09
CA GLY A 158 -33.65 -2.46 14.44
C GLY A 158 -35.03 -2.49 15.10
N PRO A 159 -35.32 -3.46 16.00
CA PRO A 159 -36.62 -3.54 16.66
C PRO A 159 -36.85 -2.24 17.44
N GLY A 160 -37.71 -1.36 16.91
CA GLY A 160 -38.16 -0.13 17.58
C GLY A 160 -37.90 1.23 16.91
N ARG A 161 -37.45 1.34 15.64
CA ARG A 161 -37.31 2.66 15.01
C ARG A 161 -38.55 3.08 14.20
N PRO A 162 -39.14 4.28 14.44
CA PRO A 162 -40.04 4.93 13.49
C PRO A 162 -39.24 5.29 12.24
N ARG A 163 -39.91 5.19 11.09
CA ARG A 163 -39.38 5.55 9.77
C ARG A 163 -38.88 7.00 9.82
N PRO A 164 -37.62 7.31 9.46
CA PRO A 164 -37.22 8.70 9.29
C PRO A 164 -38.03 9.25 8.12
N GLU A 165 -38.86 10.25 8.42
CA GLU A 165 -39.44 11.12 7.41
C GLU A 165 -38.28 11.76 6.64
N ALA A 166 -38.41 11.79 5.32
CA ALA A 166 -37.39 12.27 4.40
C ALA A 166 -36.98 13.71 4.76
N GLU A 167 -35.81 13.87 5.39
CA GLU A 167 -35.12 15.15 5.41
C GLU A 167 -34.55 15.44 4.02
N PRO A 168 -34.56 16.70 3.57
CA PRO A 168 -34.22 17.07 2.20
C PRO A 168 -32.71 16.88 1.95
N ASP A 169 -32.39 16.30 0.79
CA ASP A 169 -31.05 16.08 0.22
C ASP A 169 -29.98 17.06 0.74
N ALA A 170 -29.20 16.61 1.72
CA ALA A 170 -27.92 17.21 2.05
C ALA A 170 -26.94 16.85 0.92
N ALA A 171 -26.93 17.67 -0.14
CA ALA A 171 -25.92 17.80 -1.19
C ALA A 171 -25.00 16.58 -1.39
N SER A 172 -25.42 15.64 -2.24
CA SER A 172 -24.56 14.56 -2.74
C SER A 172 -23.28 15.17 -3.32
N CYS A 173 -22.12 14.85 -2.75
CA CYS A 173 -20.83 15.24 -3.30
C CYS A 173 -20.70 14.65 -4.71
N ALA A 174 -20.28 15.48 -5.68
CA ALA A 174 -20.13 15.09 -7.08
C ALA A 174 -18.67 14.85 -7.51
N HIS A 175 -17.74 14.84 -6.56
CA HIS A 175 -16.31 14.91 -6.82
C HIS A 175 -15.77 13.79 -7.72
N VAL A 176 -16.24 12.56 -7.51
CA VAL A 176 -15.84 11.41 -8.34
C VAL A 176 -16.56 11.40 -9.69
N ARG A 177 -17.85 11.77 -9.71
CA ARG A 177 -18.66 11.84 -10.92
C ARG A 177 -18.17 12.90 -11.92
N ASP A 178 -17.63 14.01 -11.41
CA ASP A 178 -17.09 15.11 -12.21
C ASP A 178 -15.63 14.87 -12.62
N PHE A 179 -15.01 13.77 -12.17
CA PHE A 179 -13.64 13.42 -12.53
C PHE A 179 -13.58 12.87 -13.96
N VAL A 180 -12.84 13.54 -14.83
CA VAL A 180 -12.62 13.11 -16.23
C VAL A 180 -11.13 12.84 -16.43
N PRO A 181 -10.68 11.58 -16.56
CA PRO A 181 -9.28 11.28 -16.83
C PRO A 181 -8.89 11.76 -18.23
N ALA A 182 -7.72 12.39 -18.35
CA ALA A 182 -7.25 12.99 -19.61
C ALA A 182 -7.10 11.98 -20.77
N ASN A 183 -6.87 10.71 -20.46
CA ASN A 183 -6.61 9.64 -21.43
C ASN A 183 -7.64 8.49 -21.37
N GLY A 184 -8.72 8.61 -20.58
CA GLY A 184 -9.67 7.52 -20.37
C GLY A 184 -9.13 6.34 -19.53
N VAL A 185 -7.90 6.45 -19.04
CA VAL A 185 -7.22 5.49 -18.15
C VAL A 185 -6.82 6.26 -16.89
N LEU A 186 -7.13 5.71 -15.72
CA LEU A 186 -6.75 6.28 -14.44
C LEU A 186 -5.29 5.94 -14.14
N SER A 187 -4.48 6.92 -13.74
CA SER A 187 -3.15 6.66 -13.17
C SER A 187 -3.25 6.16 -11.73
N ASP A 188 -2.19 5.53 -11.24
CA ASP A 188 -2.11 5.11 -9.83
C ASP A 188 -2.29 6.28 -8.85
N GLU A 189 -1.78 7.48 -9.20
CA GLU A 189 -2.00 8.67 -8.36
C GLU A 189 -3.46 9.13 -8.36
N GLU A 190 -4.14 9.09 -9.52
CA GLU A 190 -5.55 9.46 -9.65
C GLU A 190 -6.45 8.48 -8.89
N ILE A 191 -6.13 7.19 -8.93
CA ILE A 191 -6.82 6.15 -8.14
C ILE A 191 -6.62 6.42 -6.65
N GLN A 192 -5.41 6.76 -6.20
CA GLN A 192 -5.12 7.08 -4.80
C GLN A 192 -5.82 8.35 -4.31
N GLU A 193 -5.98 9.36 -5.18
CA GLU A 193 -6.67 10.59 -4.83
C GLU A 193 -8.19 10.39 -4.73
N LEU A 194 -8.79 9.74 -5.73
CA LEU A 194 -10.22 9.45 -5.75
C LEU A 194 -10.62 8.48 -4.62
N SER A 195 -9.79 7.47 -4.35
CA SER A 195 -10.02 6.54 -3.24
C SER A 195 -9.95 7.24 -1.88
N ARG A 196 -8.99 8.15 -1.67
CA ARG A 196 -8.89 8.94 -0.42
C ARG A 196 -10.13 9.79 -0.18
N HIS A 197 -10.69 10.36 -1.25
CA HIS A 197 -11.92 11.15 -1.17
C HIS A 197 -13.15 10.25 -0.92
N ALA A 198 -13.31 9.18 -1.70
CA ALA A 198 -14.41 8.23 -1.55
C ALA A 198 -14.42 7.57 -0.16
N ALA A 199 -13.25 7.35 0.45
CA ALA A 199 -13.12 6.85 1.82
C ALA A 199 -13.70 7.79 2.89
N GLN A 200 -13.93 9.07 2.56
CA GLN A 200 -14.47 10.08 3.47
C GLN A 200 -15.88 10.54 3.06
N CYS A 201 -16.40 10.08 1.92
CA CYS A 201 -17.65 10.55 1.35
C CYS A 201 -18.54 9.41 0.84
N MET A 202 -19.61 9.13 1.60
CA MET A 202 -20.57 8.03 1.30
C MET A 202 -21.23 8.15 -0.08
N SER A 203 -21.50 9.37 -0.58
CA SER A 203 -22.13 9.54 -1.89
C SER A 203 -21.17 9.31 -3.06
N CYS A 204 -19.86 9.49 -2.85
CA CYS A 204 -18.85 9.30 -3.89
C CYS A 204 -18.31 7.86 -3.94
N LEU A 205 -18.61 7.03 -2.93
CA LEU A 205 -18.15 5.65 -2.88
C LEU A 205 -18.79 4.80 -3.98
N GLU A 206 -20.09 4.96 -4.21
CA GLU A 206 -20.80 4.26 -5.30
C GLU A 206 -20.26 4.68 -6.68
N ASP A 207 -20.11 5.99 -6.90
CA ASP A 207 -19.55 6.54 -8.15
C ASP A 207 -18.11 6.04 -8.42
N PHE A 208 -17.30 5.89 -7.37
CA PHE A 208 -15.93 5.39 -7.49
C PHE A 208 -15.88 3.92 -7.92
N VAL A 209 -16.75 3.09 -7.35
CA VAL A 209 -16.86 1.67 -7.72
C VAL A 209 -17.25 1.52 -9.19
N ASP A 210 -18.21 2.32 -9.66
CA ASP A 210 -18.64 2.28 -11.07
C ASP A 210 -17.53 2.75 -12.02
N LEU A 211 -16.75 3.77 -11.63
CA LEU A 211 -15.60 4.24 -12.42
C LEU A 211 -14.50 3.17 -12.55
N VAL A 212 -14.16 2.48 -11.45
CA VAL A 212 -13.18 1.39 -11.47
C VAL A 212 -13.68 0.20 -12.31
N ARG A 213 -14.97 -0.14 -12.23
CA ARG A 213 -15.57 -1.19 -13.08
C ARG A 213 -15.48 -0.85 -14.56
N ALA A 214 -15.79 0.40 -14.93
CA ALA A 214 -15.69 0.87 -16.30
C ALA A 214 -14.25 0.75 -16.81
N ALA A 215 -13.27 1.17 -16.02
CA ALA A 215 -11.85 1.03 -16.33
C ALA A 215 -11.43 -0.45 -16.49
N ALA A 216 -11.86 -1.34 -15.60
CA ALA A 216 -11.58 -2.77 -15.68
C ALA A 216 -12.18 -3.44 -16.93
N SER A 217 -13.40 -3.03 -17.32
CA SER A 217 -14.06 -3.53 -18.52
C SER A 217 -13.44 -3.03 -19.83
N ALA A 218 -12.67 -1.95 -19.78
CA ALA A 218 -11.98 -1.35 -20.93
C ALA A 218 -10.60 -1.97 -21.18
N ILE A 219 -10.09 -2.82 -20.27
CA ILE A 219 -8.82 -3.52 -20.47
C ILE A 219 -9.03 -4.59 -21.55
N PRO A 220 -8.38 -4.48 -22.73
CA PRO A 220 -8.53 -5.48 -23.77
C PRO A 220 -8.02 -6.83 -23.25
N THR A 221 -8.86 -7.85 -23.32
CA THR A 221 -8.55 -9.25 -22.98
C THR A 221 -7.64 -9.92 -24.04
N GLY A 222 -6.79 -9.12 -24.68
CA GLY A 222 -5.81 -9.58 -25.66
C GLY A 222 -4.53 -9.96 -24.95
N ALA A 223 -3.97 -11.12 -25.29
CA ALA A 223 -2.69 -11.58 -24.79
C ALA A 223 -1.66 -10.45 -24.80
N VAL A 224 -1.20 -10.05 -23.61
CA VAL A 224 -0.02 -9.20 -23.47
C VAL A 224 1.10 -9.94 -24.16
N ALA A 225 1.48 -9.47 -25.35
CA ALA A 225 2.64 -10.00 -26.04
C ALA A 225 3.84 -9.73 -25.14
N ASP A 226 4.41 -10.79 -24.57
CA ASP A 226 5.61 -10.72 -23.77
C ASP A 226 6.72 -10.04 -24.61
N PRO A 227 7.16 -8.82 -24.25
CA PRO A 227 8.21 -8.13 -24.98
C PRO A 227 9.57 -8.84 -24.88
N PHE A 228 9.68 -9.90 -24.08
CA PHE A 228 10.87 -10.74 -23.91
C PHE A 228 10.74 -12.15 -24.50
N ALA A 229 9.67 -12.45 -25.25
CA ALA A 229 9.54 -13.71 -25.98
C ALA A 229 10.62 -13.79 -27.09
N SER A 230 11.78 -14.30 -26.70
CA SER A 230 12.95 -14.45 -27.55
C SER A 230 12.63 -15.45 -28.66
N ALA A 231 12.67 -14.98 -29.91
CA ALA A 231 12.57 -15.83 -31.09
C ALA A 231 13.70 -16.85 -31.08
N ARG A 232 13.34 -18.14 -31.06
CA ARG A 232 14.24 -19.25 -31.39
C ARG A 232 14.22 -19.50 -32.88
#